data_AF-A0AAU9WCP7-F1
#
_entry.id   AF-A0AAU9WCP7-F1
#
_cell.length_a   1.000
_cell.length_b   1.000
_cell.length_c   1.000
_cell.angle_alpha   90.00
_cell.angle_beta   90.00
_cell.angle_gamma   90.00
#
_symmetry.space_group_name_H-M   'P 1'
#
loop_
_entity.id
_entity.type
_entity.pdbx_description
1 polymer ?
#
loop_
_entity_poly.entity_id
_entity_poly.type
_entity_poly.pdbx_seq_one_letter_code
_entity_poly.pdbx_strand_id
1 'polypeptide(L)'
;MILDLNWSGSVIITSSFMPITQDKPDFVLTTDTSKIGWGAVCGDNKTGGCWDLDEQQYHINYLESKAVLLIPLCLQKIEEDQSSGVLLVPLWSTQPWFPVLLQSLVDHPRFLPQPRNLLTQPHSTTPHPLEKTLKLLACDFSGKASSRETFQMQLNQLSCSPGLFMRGIYKCNPPTPRYQTTWNVKTVLKYLSSQDSVEKLDLKSLTLKLLMLIALVSAQRGQSIHMLDTACMKVTESSYEFSLPEHVKQSRPSFKTPSVILKAYPINKALCVYSHLTEYLRRTKSLRGAETKLFISFVNPHKRVSRDTISRWIRTTMQSAGIDISMFKPHSTQMAATSKAKGASIPLQEILRTAGWSSSGTFDQFYDKPLIEESTFASAVLNND
;
A
#
# COMPACT_ATOMS: atom_id res chain seq x y z
N MET A 1 68.82 -26.81 -11.74
CA MET A 1 68.80 -25.34 -11.54
C MET A 1 67.55 -25.06 -10.73
N ILE A 2 67.74 -24.62 -9.47
CA ILE A 2 66.71 -24.16 -8.50
C ILE A 2 65.84 -25.32 -7.96
N LEU A 3 66.19 -26.03 -6.85
CA LEU A 3 66.30 -25.64 -5.43
C LEU A 3 65.04 -24.99 -4.84
N ASP A 4 64.67 -25.47 -3.65
CA ASP A 4 64.01 -24.72 -2.57
C ASP A 4 62.50 -24.43 -2.66
N LEU A 5 61.69 -24.44 -1.58
CA LEU A 5 61.94 -24.59 -0.15
C LEU A 5 60.62 -24.92 0.58
N ASN A 6 60.73 -25.69 1.66
CA ASN A 6 59.76 -25.90 2.72
C ASN A 6 58.90 -24.67 3.08
N TRP A 7 57.61 -24.86 3.34
CA TRP A 7 57.13 -24.56 4.70
C TRP A 7 55.85 -25.29 5.11
N SER A 8 56.06 -26.15 6.10
CA SER A 8 55.12 -26.76 7.03
C SER A 8 54.38 -25.75 7.92
N GLY A 9 53.14 -26.07 8.30
CA GLY A 9 52.77 -26.18 9.72
C GLY A 9 52.66 -24.95 10.62
N SER A 10 52.90 -23.70 10.19
CA SER A 10 53.07 -22.59 11.16
C SER A 10 52.21 -21.33 10.99
N VAL A 11 51.24 -21.26 10.06
CA VAL A 11 50.51 -19.98 9.83
C VAL A 11 49.02 -20.01 10.23
N ILE A 12 48.40 -21.18 10.40
CA ILE A 12 46.98 -21.23 10.83
C ILE A 12 46.86 -21.30 12.38
N ILE A 13 47.95 -21.61 13.08
CA ILE A 13 47.98 -21.77 14.54
C ILE A 13 48.17 -20.42 15.28
N THR A 14 48.59 -19.34 14.62
CA THR A 14 48.98 -18.08 15.29
C THR A 14 48.08 -16.88 15.03
N SER A 15 47.07 -16.93 14.15
CA SER A 15 46.15 -15.79 13.91
C SER A 15 44.70 -16.01 14.35
N SER A 16 44.40 -17.14 15.00
CA SER A 16 43.09 -17.37 15.61
C SER A 16 43.16 -16.87 17.06
N PHE A 17 42.42 -15.81 17.38
CA PHE A 17 42.44 -15.22 18.74
C PHE A 17 41.92 -16.16 19.84
N MET A 18 41.35 -17.32 19.49
CA MET A 18 41.20 -18.45 20.39
C MET A 18 41.42 -19.77 19.64
N PRO A 19 42.30 -20.68 20.11
CA PRO A 19 42.33 -22.07 19.67
C PRO A 19 40.96 -22.68 19.95
N ILE A 20 40.31 -23.28 18.94
CA ILE A 20 39.15 -24.14 19.20
C ILE A 20 39.70 -25.38 19.90
N THR A 21 39.45 -25.48 21.19
CA THR A 21 39.84 -26.63 22.00
C THR A 21 39.24 -27.89 21.40
N GLN A 22 40.07 -28.89 21.15
CA GLN A 22 39.63 -30.26 20.80
C GLN A 22 39.27 -31.05 22.07
N ASP A 23 38.80 -30.37 23.11
CA ASP A 23 38.32 -31.05 24.30
C ASP A 23 37.06 -31.84 23.94
N LYS A 24 36.82 -32.91 24.69
CA LYS A 24 35.59 -33.69 24.56
C LYS A 24 34.41 -32.73 24.73
N PRO A 25 33.46 -32.67 23.79
CA PRO A 25 32.35 -31.72 23.87
C PRO A 25 31.60 -31.89 25.18
N ASP A 26 31.32 -30.78 25.86
CA ASP A 26 30.54 -30.78 27.11
C ASP A 26 29.14 -31.35 26.91
N PHE A 27 28.59 -31.20 25.69
CA PHE A 27 27.29 -31.72 25.29
C PHE A 27 27.33 -32.29 23.87
N VAL A 28 26.75 -33.47 23.69
CA VAL A 28 26.55 -34.10 22.38
C VAL A 28 25.05 -34.19 22.11
N LEU A 29 24.59 -33.45 21.10
CA LEU A 29 23.22 -33.53 20.58
C LEU A 29 23.21 -34.48 19.39
N THR A 30 22.43 -35.55 19.49
CA THR A 30 22.19 -36.49 18.39
C THR A 30 20.76 -36.30 17.91
N THR A 31 20.58 -36.03 16.62
CA THR A 31 19.27 -35.95 15.99
C THR A 31 19.09 -37.10 15.02
N ASP A 32 17.91 -37.71 15.02
CA ASP A 32 17.54 -38.73 14.06
C ASP A 32 16.20 -38.38 13.40
N THR A 33 16.03 -38.81 12.16
CA THR A 33 14.78 -38.67 11.43
C THR A 33 14.44 -40.03 10.84
N SER A 34 13.17 -40.40 10.93
CA SER A 34 12.60 -41.61 10.35
C SER A 34 11.45 -41.23 9.42
N LYS A 35 10.90 -42.23 8.71
CA LYS A 35 9.67 -42.04 7.94
C LYS A 35 8.42 -41.82 8.80
N ILE A 36 8.49 -42.03 10.12
CA ILE A 36 7.34 -41.96 11.03
C ILE A 36 7.40 -40.70 11.91
N GLY A 37 8.60 -40.19 12.19
CA GLY A 37 8.81 -39.02 13.03
C GLY A 37 10.26 -38.60 13.13
N TRP A 38 10.52 -37.58 13.94
CA TRP A 38 11.85 -37.02 14.21
C TRP A 38 12.14 -37.02 15.71
N GLY A 39 13.42 -37.07 16.06
CA GLY A 39 13.90 -37.10 17.43
C GLY A 39 15.20 -36.32 17.62
N ALA A 40 15.42 -35.86 18.84
CA ALA A 40 16.70 -35.31 19.28
C ALA A 40 16.98 -35.72 20.73
N VAL A 41 18.23 -36.08 21.00
CA VAL A 41 18.72 -36.51 22.31
C VAL A 41 19.96 -35.71 22.69
N CYS A 42 19.97 -35.11 23.88
CA CYS A 42 21.14 -34.46 24.47
C CYS A 42 21.25 -34.88 25.95
N GLY A 43 22.20 -35.76 26.26
CA GLY A 43 22.29 -36.39 27.58
C GLY A 43 21.01 -37.17 27.91
N ASP A 44 20.37 -36.84 29.05
CA ASP A 44 19.12 -37.46 29.50
C ASP A 44 17.86 -36.83 28.87
N ASN A 45 17.99 -35.68 28.21
CA ASN A 45 16.86 -34.96 27.61
C ASN A 45 16.55 -35.50 26.22
N LYS A 46 15.27 -35.75 25.96
CA LYS A 46 14.76 -36.26 24.68
C LYS A 46 13.58 -35.43 24.22
N THR A 47 13.52 -35.13 22.93
CA THR A 47 12.34 -34.52 22.29
C THR A 47 12.09 -35.18 20.95
N GLY A 48 10.85 -35.15 20.47
CA GLY A 48 10.48 -35.73 19.19
C GLY A 48 9.00 -35.56 18.87
N GLY A 49 8.64 -35.87 17.63
CA GLY A 49 7.28 -35.77 17.12
C GLY A 49 7.04 -36.65 15.90
N CYS A 50 5.77 -36.95 15.62
CA CYS A 50 5.37 -37.72 14.44
C CYS A 50 5.19 -36.81 13.23
N TRP A 51 5.56 -37.31 12.05
CA TRP A 51 5.17 -36.71 10.78
C TRP A 51 3.69 -37.01 10.50
N ASP A 52 2.98 -36.09 9.85
CA ASP A 52 1.61 -36.38 9.39
C ASP A 52 1.59 -37.37 8.21
N LEU A 53 0.42 -37.89 7.85
CA LEU A 53 0.27 -38.95 6.84
C LEU A 53 0.76 -38.54 5.44
N ASP A 54 0.73 -37.25 5.12
CA ASP A 54 1.23 -36.73 3.85
C ASP A 54 2.75 -36.56 3.91
N GLU A 55 3.28 -36.17 5.07
CA GLU A 55 4.69 -35.96 5.30
C GLU A 55 5.51 -37.25 5.36
N GLN A 56 4.93 -38.34 5.90
CA GLN A 56 5.55 -39.67 5.93
C GLN A 56 5.90 -40.23 4.54
N GLN A 57 5.30 -39.69 3.48
CA GLN A 57 5.55 -40.09 2.09
C GLN A 57 6.79 -39.42 1.48
N TYR A 58 7.31 -38.36 2.10
CA TYR A 58 8.49 -37.67 1.60
C TYR A 58 9.78 -38.48 1.82
N HIS A 59 10.77 -38.26 0.95
CA HIS A 59 12.08 -38.90 1.06
C HIS A 59 12.78 -38.50 2.37
N ILE A 60 13.55 -39.41 2.96
CA ILE A 60 14.15 -39.21 4.29
C ILE A 60 15.02 -37.94 4.37
N ASN A 61 15.83 -37.67 3.35
CA ASN A 61 16.63 -36.43 3.26
C ASN A 61 15.78 -35.14 3.22
N TYR A 62 14.56 -35.20 2.68
CA TYR A 62 13.63 -34.06 2.68
C TYR A 62 13.07 -33.82 4.08
N LEU A 63 12.77 -34.89 4.81
CA LEU A 63 12.33 -34.84 6.21
C LEU A 63 13.44 -34.33 7.14
N GLU A 64 14.69 -34.76 6.93
CA GLU A 64 15.87 -34.26 7.65
C GLU A 64 16.10 -32.75 7.38
N SER A 65 15.92 -32.32 6.13
CA SER A 65 16.05 -30.90 5.75
C SER A 65 14.91 -30.03 6.27
N LYS A 66 13.79 -30.64 6.67
CA LYS A 66 12.60 -29.96 7.19
C LYS A 66 12.84 -29.31 8.56
N ALA A 67 13.90 -29.72 9.27
CA ALA A 67 14.35 -29.04 10.49
C ALA A 67 14.61 -27.53 10.26
N VAL A 68 14.97 -27.11 9.04
CA VAL A 68 15.11 -25.69 8.69
C VAL A 68 13.79 -24.94 8.78
N LEU A 69 12.64 -25.60 8.57
CA LEU A 69 11.32 -24.99 8.72
C LEU A 69 10.93 -24.74 10.19
N LEU A 70 11.68 -25.30 11.15
CA LEU A 70 11.48 -25.04 12.58
C LEU A 70 12.22 -23.80 13.06
N ILE A 71 13.20 -23.28 12.30
CA ILE A 71 13.96 -22.06 12.65
C ILE A 71 13.03 -20.87 12.96
N PRO A 72 12.00 -20.53 12.15
CA PRO A 72 11.06 -19.47 12.48
C PRO A 72 10.34 -19.69 13.82
N LEU A 73 9.96 -20.95 14.12
CA LEU A 73 9.26 -21.30 15.36
C LEU A 73 10.19 -21.18 16.57
N CYS A 74 11.46 -21.58 16.45
CA CYS A 74 12.46 -21.40 17.49
C CYS A 74 12.72 -19.91 17.77
N LEU A 75 12.83 -19.09 16.73
CA LEU A 75 13.01 -17.63 16.86
C LEU A 75 11.81 -16.99 17.57
N GLN A 76 10.59 -17.36 17.16
CA GLN A 76 9.36 -16.88 17.79
C GLN A 76 9.28 -17.30 19.26
N LYS A 77 9.54 -18.57 19.57
CA LYS A 77 9.45 -19.10 20.93
C LYS A 77 10.45 -18.43 21.88
N ILE A 78 11.67 -18.15 21.40
CA ILE A 78 12.69 -17.47 22.20
C ILE A 78 12.34 -16.00 22.43
N GLU A 79 11.68 -15.34 21.47
CA GLU A 79 11.13 -14.01 21.67
C GLU A 79 9.98 -14.00 22.67
N GLU A 80 9.03 -14.94 22.57
CA GLU A 80 7.92 -15.08 23.52
C GLU A 80 8.40 -15.37 24.95
N ASP A 81 9.36 -16.28 25.10
CA ASP A 81 9.90 -16.69 26.40
C ASP A 81 10.96 -15.71 26.94
N GLN A 82 11.29 -14.65 26.19
CA GLN A 82 12.36 -13.70 26.53
C GLN A 82 13.68 -14.41 26.91
N SER A 83 13.96 -15.52 26.24
CA SER A 83 15.08 -16.41 26.54
C SER A 83 16.29 -16.08 25.66
N SER A 84 17.40 -16.79 25.82
CA SER A 84 18.62 -16.59 25.04
C SER A 84 19.26 -17.94 24.76
N GLY A 85 19.92 -18.07 23.62
CA GLY A 85 20.53 -19.33 23.23
C GLY A 85 21.41 -19.20 21.99
N VAL A 86 21.92 -20.35 21.57
CA VAL A 86 22.74 -20.50 20.37
C VAL A 86 21.94 -21.31 19.35
N LEU A 87 21.81 -20.78 18.13
CA LEU A 87 21.13 -21.48 17.05
C LEU A 87 22.14 -21.81 15.96
N LEU A 88 22.18 -23.08 15.59
CA LEU A 88 22.94 -23.56 14.45
C LEU A 88 22.06 -23.53 13.21
N VAL A 89 22.42 -22.70 12.24
CA VAL A 89 21.62 -22.52 11.00
C VAL A 89 22.50 -22.59 9.76
N PRO A 90 21.95 -22.99 8.61
CA PRO A 90 22.64 -22.82 7.33
C PRO A 90 22.73 -21.34 6.94
N LEU A 91 23.83 -20.93 6.30
CA LEU A 91 23.96 -19.61 5.68
C LEU A 91 23.11 -19.54 4.41
N TRP A 92 21.82 -19.32 4.56
CA TRP A 92 20.87 -19.16 3.45
C TRP A 92 20.21 -17.78 3.52
N SER A 93 20.92 -16.76 3.04
CA SER A 93 20.51 -15.35 3.14
C SER A 93 19.21 -14.99 2.43
N THR A 94 18.74 -15.84 1.52
CA THR A 94 17.49 -15.64 0.78
C THR A 94 16.26 -16.18 1.51
N GLN A 95 16.42 -16.82 2.66
CA GLN A 95 15.30 -17.41 3.39
C GLN A 95 14.55 -16.36 4.22
N PRO A 96 13.21 -16.42 4.30
CA PRO A 96 12.40 -15.43 5.02
C PRO A 96 12.74 -15.25 6.51
N TRP A 97 13.26 -16.30 7.15
CA TRP A 97 13.66 -16.27 8.57
C TRP A 97 15.03 -15.61 8.79
N PHE A 98 15.85 -15.47 7.76
CA PHE A 98 17.23 -14.99 7.90
C PHE A 98 17.28 -13.53 8.39
N PRO A 99 16.48 -12.58 7.89
CA PRO A 99 16.41 -11.23 8.45
C PRO A 99 15.93 -11.17 9.90
N VAL A 100 15.01 -12.07 10.29
CA VAL A 100 14.48 -12.15 11.66
C VAL A 100 15.57 -12.63 12.61
N LEU A 101 16.34 -13.66 12.21
CA LEU A 101 17.51 -14.12 12.96
C LEU A 101 18.52 -12.99 13.18
N LEU A 102 18.85 -12.22 12.12
CA LEU A 102 19.81 -11.11 12.21
C LEU A 102 19.38 -10.02 13.21
N GLN A 103 18.08 -9.74 13.30
CA GLN A 103 17.54 -8.76 14.24
C GLN A 103 17.61 -9.23 15.70
N SER A 104 17.65 -10.55 15.91
CA SER A 104 17.68 -11.16 17.23
C SER A 104 19.09 -11.45 17.76
N LEU A 105 20.14 -11.18 16.99
CA LEU A 105 21.52 -11.43 17.38
C LEU A 105 21.96 -10.58 18.57
N VAL A 106 22.81 -11.18 19.40
CA VAL A 106 23.50 -10.50 20.52
C VAL A 106 25.03 -10.56 20.42
N ASP A 107 25.56 -11.31 19.45
CA ASP A 107 26.97 -11.32 19.06
C ASP A 107 27.10 -11.62 17.55
N HIS A 108 28.30 -11.46 17.00
CA HIS A 108 28.62 -11.76 15.62
C HIS A 108 28.50 -13.27 15.34
N PRO A 109 27.78 -13.68 14.27
CA PRO A 109 27.69 -15.08 13.89
C PRO A 109 29.05 -15.71 13.60
N ARG A 110 29.25 -16.93 14.09
CA ARG A 110 30.51 -17.67 13.92
C ARG A 110 30.34 -18.75 12.86
N PHE A 111 31.26 -18.83 11.92
CA PHE A 111 31.28 -19.92 10.94
C PHE A 111 31.76 -21.21 11.60
N LEU A 112 31.00 -22.29 11.42
CA LEU A 112 31.46 -23.61 11.82
C LEU A 112 32.47 -24.17 10.81
N PRO A 113 33.55 -24.82 11.28
CA PRO A 113 34.50 -25.47 10.40
C PRO A 113 33.82 -26.59 9.59
N GLN A 114 34.20 -26.73 8.32
CA GLN A 114 33.72 -27.77 7.41
C GLN A 114 34.82 -28.80 7.14
N PRO A 115 35.04 -29.80 8.02
CA PRO A 115 35.96 -30.89 7.72
C PRO A 115 35.46 -31.70 6.52
N ARG A 116 36.40 -32.29 5.77
CA ARG A 116 36.06 -33.24 4.70
C ARG A 116 35.34 -34.44 5.34
N ASN A 117 34.25 -34.89 4.73
CA ASN A 117 33.34 -35.93 5.22
C ASN A 117 32.38 -35.50 6.35
N LEU A 118 32.14 -34.19 6.58
CA LEU A 118 31.17 -33.72 7.58
C LEU A 118 29.73 -34.17 7.25
N LEU A 119 29.40 -34.26 5.96
CA LEU A 119 28.09 -34.64 5.47
C LEU A 119 28.23 -35.81 4.52
N THR A 120 27.86 -37.00 4.98
CA THR A 120 27.83 -38.23 4.18
C THR A 120 26.40 -38.70 3.97
N GLN A 121 26.16 -39.52 2.95
CA GLN A 121 24.83 -40.08 2.73
C GLN A 121 24.46 -41.09 3.85
N PRO A 122 23.18 -41.21 4.25
CA PRO A 122 22.78 -42.07 5.37
C PRO A 122 23.14 -43.56 5.24
N HIS A 123 23.32 -44.03 4.00
CA HIS A 123 23.57 -45.44 3.67
C HIS A 123 24.89 -45.65 2.93
N SER A 124 25.79 -44.65 2.92
CA SER A 124 27.07 -44.70 2.22
C SER A 124 28.05 -43.69 2.77
N THR A 125 29.35 -44.01 2.78
CA THR A 125 30.43 -43.05 3.10
C THR A 125 30.69 -42.05 1.97
N THR A 126 29.88 -42.06 0.91
CA THR A 126 29.92 -41.06 -0.15
C THR A 126 29.51 -39.69 0.39
N PRO A 127 30.24 -38.63 0.00
CA PRO A 127 29.89 -37.29 0.44
C PRO A 127 28.53 -36.80 -0.08
N HIS A 128 27.80 -36.08 0.76
CA HIS A 128 26.50 -35.51 0.42
C HIS A 128 26.65 -34.38 -0.62
N PRO A 129 25.71 -34.19 -1.57
CA PRO A 129 25.79 -33.10 -2.57
C PRO A 129 25.97 -31.70 -1.99
N LEU A 130 25.51 -31.49 -0.75
CA LEU A 130 25.64 -30.22 -0.03
C LEU A 130 26.94 -30.08 0.77
N GLU A 131 27.82 -31.09 0.82
CA GLU A 131 29.07 -31.05 1.58
C GLU A 131 29.94 -29.83 1.23
N LYS A 132 30.00 -29.48 -0.06
CA LYS A 132 30.80 -28.35 -0.54
C LYS A 132 30.10 -26.98 -0.42
N THR A 133 28.79 -26.97 -0.20
CA THR A 133 27.97 -25.74 -0.30
C THR A 133 27.28 -25.35 1.01
N LEU A 134 27.06 -26.29 1.94
CA LEU A 134 26.33 -26.05 3.19
C LEU A 134 27.21 -25.43 4.26
N LYS A 135 27.32 -24.11 4.27
CA LYS A 135 27.98 -23.37 5.35
C LYS A 135 27.03 -23.25 6.55
N LEU A 136 27.49 -23.63 7.73
CA LEU A 136 26.73 -23.49 8.98
C LEU A 136 27.25 -22.30 9.79
N LEU A 137 26.33 -21.59 10.41
CA LEU A 137 26.56 -20.50 11.34
C LEU A 137 26.10 -20.92 12.74
N ALA A 138 26.90 -20.62 13.75
CA ALA A 138 26.48 -20.54 15.12
C ALA A 138 26.14 -19.08 15.44
N CYS A 139 24.88 -18.84 15.79
CA CYS A 139 24.36 -17.51 16.07
C CYS A 139 23.94 -17.42 17.53
N ASP A 140 24.51 -16.48 18.28
CA ASP A 140 24.04 -16.10 19.61
C ASP A 140 22.91 -15.09 19.48
N PHE A 141 21.75 -15.39 20.06
CA PHE A 141 20.55 -14.59 19.90
C PHE A 141 19.69 -14.59 21.18
N SER A 142 18.87 -13.54 21.32
CA SER A 142 18.07 -13.31 22.52
C SER A 142 16.72 -12.71 22.19
N GLY A 143 15.67 -13.14 22.90
CA GLY A 143 14.37 -12.47 22.89
C GLY A 143 14.36 -11.14 23.65
N LYS A 144 15.33 -10.91 24.54
CA LYS A 144 15.40 -9.71 25.39
C LYS A 144 15.81 -8.50 24.55
N ALA A 145 14.94 -7.48 24.52
CA ALA A 145 15.20 -6.25 23.76
C ALA A 145 16.50 -5.56 24.20
N SER A 146 16.75 -5.46 25.51
CA SER A 146 17.96 -4.82 26.06
C SER A 146 19.26 -5.47 25.61
N SER A 147 19.29 -6.81 25.51
CA SER A 147 20.44 -7.56 25.01
C SER A 147 20.68 -7.33 23.53
N ARG A 148 19.61 -7.30 22.72
CA ARG A 148 19.66 -7.04 21.26
C ARG A 148 20.13 -5.61 20.98
N GLU A 149 19.59 -4.63 21.68
CA GLU A 149 19.93 -3.21 21.49
C GLU A 149 21.41 -2.93 21.80
N THR A 150 21.95 -3.54 22.86
CA THR A 150 23.37 -3.40 23.24
C THR A 150 24.30 -3.81 22.09
N PHE A 151 24.02 -4.94 21.45
CA PHE A 151 24.79 -5.43 20.31
C PHE A 151 24.57 -4.57 19.06
N GLN A 152 23.32 -4.21 18.75
CA GLN A 152 22.99 -3.38 17.59
C GLN A 152 23.63 -1.99 17.63
N MET A 153 23.83 -1.41 18.82
CA MET A 153 24.54 -0.13 18.99
C MET A 153 26.04 -0.22 18.67
N GLN A 154 26.63 -1.41 18.73
CA GLN A 154 28.04 -1.66 18.40
C GLN A 154 28.26 -1.90 16.90
N LEU A 155 27.20 -2.24 16.16
CA LEU A 155 27.28 -2.50 14.73
C LEU A 155 27.50 -1.19 13.95
N ASN A 156 28.48 -1.21 13.04
CA ASN A 156 28.68 -0.10 12.11
C ASN A 156 27.43 0.08 11.23
N GLN A 157 26.87 1.29 11.21
CA GLN A 157 25.77 1.65 10.31
C GLN A 157 26.27 1.75 8.87
N LEU A 158 26.49 0.59 8.22
CA LEU A 158 26.98 0.49 6.85
C LEU A 158 25.86 0.45 5.80
N SER A 159 24.59 0.44 6.23
CA SER A 159 23.44 0.59 5.34
C SER A 159 22.31 1.32 6.04
N CYS A 160 21.75 2.35 5.40
CA CYS A 160 20.47 2.91 5.81
C CYS A 160 19.41 1.80 5.71
N SER A 161 18.64 1.60 6.77
CA SER A 161 17.38 0.88 6.64
C SER A 161 16.54 1.54 5.53
N PRO A 162 15.77 0.78 4.73
CA PRO A 162 14.91 1.37 3.70
C PRO A 162 14.04 2.50 4.25
N GLY A 163 13.61 2.40 5.52
CA GLY A 163 12.88 3.47 6.22
C GLY A 163 13.69 4.77 6.41
N LEU A 164 14.97 4.67 6.79
CA LEU A 164 15.85 5.84 6.92
C LEU A 164 16.20 6.45 5.56
N PHE A 165 16.40 5.62 4.53
CA PHE A 165 16.63 6.08 3.16
C PHE A 165 15.41 6.82 2.59
N MET A 166 14.21 6.26 2.74
CA MET A 166 12.95 6.90 2.31
C MET A 166 12.68 8.18 3.12
N ARG A 167 13.02 8.21 4.42
CA ARG A 167 12.96 9.43 5.24
C ARG A 167 13.98 10.47 4.78
N GLY A 168 15.16 10.06 4.32
CA GLY A 168 16.15 10.90 3.67
C GLY A 168 15.62 11.54 2.40
N ILE A 169 15.07 10.75 1.47
CA ILE A 169 14.42 11.25 0.25
C ILE A 169 13.29 12.22 0.57
N TYR A 170 12.44 11.89 1.55
CA TYR A 170 11.35 12.77 1.99
C TYR A 170 11.86 14.10 2.54
N LYS A 171 12.96 14.10 3.30
CA LYS A 171 13.57 15.34 3.82
C LYS A 171 14.22 16.16 2.71
N CYS A 172 14.86 15.52 1.74
CA CYS A 172 15.51 16.20 0.62
C CYS A 172 14.50 16.75 -0.39
N ASN A 173 13.39 16.05 -0.60
CA ASN A 173 12.32 16.41 -1.53
C ASN A 173 10.96 16.28 -0.82
N PRO A 174 10.63 17.19 0.10
CA PRO A 174 9.35 17.13 0.79
C PRO A 174 8.23 17.26 -0.25
N PRO A 175 7.28 16.31 -0.34
CA PRO A 175 6.17 16.41 -1.27
C PRO A 175 5.30 17.60 -0.90
N THR A 176 5.39 18.68 -1.66
CA THR A 176 4.56 19.87 -1.46
C THR A 176 3.17 19.62 -2.03
N PRO A 177 2.09 19.74 -1.22
CA PRO A 177 0.74 19.64 -1.75
C PRO A 177 0.52 20.74 -2.79
N ARG A 178 -0.01 20.36 -3.96
CA ARG A 178 -0.27 21.29 -5.07
C ARG A 178 -1.19 22.45 -4.67
N TYR A 179 -2.12 22.20 -3.75
CA TYR A 179 -3.11 23.17 -3.32
C TYR A 179 -3.01 23.37 -1.81
N GLN A 180 -2.81 24.63 -1.40
CA GLN A 180 -2.92 25.07 0.00
C GLN A 180 -4.28 25.72 0.27
N THR A 181 -4.90 26.30 -0.76
CA THR A 181 -6.22 26.92 -0.73
C THR A 181 -7.14 26.29 -1.78
N THR A 182 -8.42 26.58 -1.71
CA THR A 182 -9.42 26.21 -2.73
C THR A 182 -10.21 27.42 -3.22
N TRP A 183 -10.86 27.27 -4.37
CA TRP A 183 -11.68 28.32 -4.98
C TRP A 183 -13.12 28.31 -4.47
N ASN A 184 -13.80 29.45 -4.53
CA ASN A 184 -15.15 29.61 -4.00
C ASN A 184 -16.21 29.02 -4.93
N VAL A 185 -16.88 27.94 -4.49
CA VAL A 185 -17.96 27.29 -5.24
C VAL A 185 -19.12 28.24 -5.56
N LYS A 186 -19.36 29.28 -4.74
CA LYS A 186 -20.43 30.26 -4.99
C LYS A 186 -20.25 30.97 -6.33
N THR A 187 -19.02 31.23 -6.75
CA THR A 187 -18.70 31.89 -8.04
C THR A 187 -19.23 31.07 -9.22
N VAL A 188 -18.94 29.77 -9.23
CA VAL A 188 -19.47 28.85 -10.26
C VAL A 188 -20.98 28.72 -10.16
N LEU A 189 -21.56 28.58 -8.98
CA LEU A 189 -23.02 28.45 -8.84
C LEU A 189 -23.76 29.71 -9.32
N LYS A 190 -23.20 30.90 -9.11
CA LYS A 190 -23.74 32.17 -9.62
C LYS A 190 -23.72 32.18 -11.16
N TYR A 191 -22.58 31.80 -11.75
CA TYR A 191 -22.46 31.67 -13.21
C TYR A 191 -23.44 30.65 -13.80
N LEU A 192 -23.60 29.47 -13.18
CA LEU A 192 -24.54 28.46 -13.68
C LEU A 192 -26.00 28.93 -13.53
N SER A 193 -26.32 29.67 -12.48
CA SER A 193 -27.67 30.21 -12.24
C SER A 193 -28.04 31.34 -13.20
N SER A 194 -27.07 32.09 -13.72
CA SER A 194 -27.33 33.18 -14.67
C SER A 194 -27.56 32.73 -16.11
N GLN A 195 -27.33 31.45 -16.42
CA GLN A 195 -27.61 30.88 -17.74
C GLN A 195 -29.13 30.69 -17.93
N ASP A 196 -29.56 30.59 -19.19
CA ASP A 196 -30.96 30.39 -19.56
C ASP A 196 -31.62 29.16 -18.90
N SER A 197 -32.95 29.12 -18.97
CA SER A 197 -33.74 27.97 -18.54
C SER A 197 -33.31 26.70 -19.28
N VAL A 198 -33.47 25.55 -18.62
CA VAL A 198 -32.94 24.26 -19.10
C VAL A 198 -33.44 23.90 -20.51
N GLU A 199 -34.65 24.35 -20.87
CA GLU A 199 -35.30 24.13 -22.16
C GLU A 199 -34.71 25.00 -23.28
N LYS A 200 -34.12 26.15 -22.95
CA LYS A 200 -33.56 27.10 -23.94
C LYS A 200 -32.08 26.89 -24.22
N LEU A 201 -31.36 26.22 -23.32
CA LEU A 201 -29.94 25.91 -23.51
C LEU A 201 -29.71 25.08 -24.77
N ASP A 202 -28.63 25.35 -25.51
CA ASP A 202 -28.16 24.44 -26.56
C ASP A 202 -27.58 23.16 -25.94
N LEU A 203 -27.38 22.11 -26.75
CA LEU A 203 -26.88 20.83 -26.24
C LEU A 203 -25.50 20.97 -25.56
N LYS A 204 -24.64 21.84 -26.08
CA LYS A 204 -23.32 22.11 -25.51
C LYS A 204 -23.42 22.73 -24.12
N SER A 205 -24.17 23.82 -23.96
CA SER A 205 -24.31 24.52 -22.68
C SER A 205 -25.03 23.65 -21.65
N LEU A 206 -26.08 22.92 -22.06
CA LEU A 206 -26.75 21.93 -21.21
C LEU A 206 -25.77 20.86 -20.71
N THR A 207 -24.92 20.33 -21.60
CA THR A 207 -23.92 19.30 -21.24
C THR A 207 -22.89 19.83 -20.27
N LEU A 208 -22.32 21.01 -20.52
CA LEU A 208 -21.30 21.63 -19.66
C LEU A 208 -21.87 21.99 -18.27
N LYS A 209 -23.09 22.54 -18.24
CA LYS A 209 -23.81 22.87 -17.01
C LYS A 209 -24.11 21.61 -16.20
N LEU A 210 -24.69 20.59 -16.82
CA LEU A 210 -24.99 19.30 -16.19
C LEU A 210 -23.72 18.66 -15.61
N LEU A 211 -22.64 18.61 -16.39
CA LEU A 211 -21.39 18.00 -15.95
C LEU A 211 -20.82 18.71 -14.70
N MET A 212 -20.82 20.04 -14.69
CA MET A 212 -20.34 20.81 -13.55
C MET A 212 -21.25 20.62 -12.32
N LEU A 213 -22.57 20.59 -12.50
CA LEU A 213 -23.52 20.28 -11.42
C LEU A 213 -23.24 18.88 -10.83
N ILE A 214 -23.10 17.85 -11.68
CA ILE A 214 -22.76 16.50 -11.22
C ILE A 214 -21.44 16.49 -10.44
N ALA A 215 -20.40 17.15 -10.95
CA ALA A 215 -19.09 17.22 -10.29
C ALA A 215 -19.17 17.87 -8.90
N LEU A 216 -19.99 18.91 -8.74
CA LEU A 216 -20.18 19.61 -7.48
C LEU A 216 -21.03 18.81 -6.48
N VAL A 217 -22.17 18.27 -6.90
CA VAL A 217 -23.12 17.63 -5.96
C VAL A 217 -22.72 16.21 -5.58
N SER A 218 -22.01 15.48 -6.47
CA SER A 218 -21.53 14.13 -6.16
C SER A 218 -20.17 14.12 -5.48
N ALA A 219 -19.42 15.23 -5.56
CA ALA A 219 -18.02 15.31 -5.14
C ALA A 219 -17.16 14.14 -5.68
N GLN A 220 -17.50 13.61 -6.85
CA GLN A 220 -16.82 12.48 -7.46
C GLN A 220 -15.65 12.92 -8.34
N ARG A 221 -14.67 12.01 -8.52
CA ARG A 221 -13.56 12.24 -9.44
C ARG A 221 -14.03 12.21 -10.90
N GLY A 222 -13.32 12.91 -11.78
CA GLY A 222 -13.63 12.89 -13.22
C GLY A 222 -13.64 11.48 -13.84
N GLN A 223 -12.84 10.55 -13.29
CA GLN A 223 -12.90 9.13 -13.66
C GLN A 223 -14.26 8.52 -13.32
N SER A 224 -14.76 8.69 -12.10
CA SER A 224 -16.07 8.19 -11.66
C SER A 224 -17.20 8.77 -12.50
N ILE A 225 -17.17 10.07 -12.79
CA ILE A 225 -18.16 10.75 -13.63
C ILE A 225 -18.14 10.18 -15.06
N HIS A 226 -16.96 9.92 -15.61
CA HIS A 226 -16.81 9.28 -16.93
C HIS A 226 -17.36 7.85 -16.97
N MET A 227 -17.40 7.14 -15.83
CA MET A 227 -17.93 5.77 -15.75
C MET A 227 -19.45 5.70 -15.66
N LEU A 228 -20.13 6.82 -15.39
CA LEU A 228 -21.60 6.88 -15.33
C LEU A 228 -22.22 6.38 -16.63
N ASP A 229 -23.19 5.47 -16.48
CA ASP A 229 -23.74 4.69 -17.57
C ASP A 229 -25.27 4.64 -17.46
N THR A 230 -25.97 4.95 -18.55
CA THR A 230 -27.43 4.93 -18.58
C THR A 230 -28.00 3.51 -18.49
N ALA A 231 -27.22 2.48 -18.83
CA ALA A 231 -27.63 1.08 -18.65
C ALA A 231 -27.58 0.64 -17.18
N CYS A 232 -26.79 1.33 -16.35
CA CYS A 232 -26.65 1.05 -14.91
C CYS A 232 -27.29 2.15 -14.04
N MET A 233 -28.35 2.78 -14.58
CA MET A 233 -29.06 3.88 -13.94
C MET A 233 -30.44 3.44 -13.46
N LYS A 234 -30.78 3.78 -12.22
CA LYS A 234 -32.11 3.65 -11.65
C LYS A 234 -32.71 5.04 -11.51
N VAL A 235 -33.98 5.19 -11.89
CA VAL A 235 -34.71 6.46 -11.82
C VAL A 235 -35.82 6.32 -10.80
N THR A 236 -35.93 7.32 -9.94
CA THR A 236 -37.06 7.53 -9.03
C THR A 236 -37.68 8.88 -9.34
N GLU A 237 -38.85 9.19 -8.75
CA GLU A 237 -39.54 10.48 -8.96
C GLU A 237 -38.69 11.71 -8.58
N SER A 238 -37.69 11.54 -7.71
CA SER A 238 -36.90 12.62 -7.14
C SER A 238 -35.38 12.41 -7.23
N SER A 239 -34.89 11.33 -7.84
CA SER A 239 -33.45 11.09 -7.94
C SER A 239 -33.07 10.11 -9.06
N TYR A 240 -31.84 10.27 -9.55
CA TYR A 240 -31.14 9.30 -10.39
C TYR A 240 -30.03 8.63 -9.59
N GLU A 241 -29.99 7.30 -9.59
CA GLU A 241 -28.91 6.53 -8.96
C GLU A 241 -28.13 5.78 -10.04
N PHE A 242 -26.81 5.98 -10.07
CA PHE A 242 -25.91 5.25 -10.96
C PHE A 242 -25.08 4.25 -10.16
N SER A 243 -25.15 2.98 -10.53
CA SER A 243 -24.24 1.95 -10.04
C SER A 243 -22.92 2.02 -10.82
N LEU A 244 -21.81 2.26 -10.13
CA LEU A 244 -20.48 2.20 -10.75
C LEU A 244 -20.05 0.73 -10.89
N PRO A 245 -19.47 0.30 -12.03
CA PRO A 245 -18.93 -1.05 -12.16
C PRO A 245 -17.74 -1.28 -11.21
N GLU A 246 -17.51 -2.53 -10.82
CA GLU A 246 -16.73 -2.98 -9.65
C GLU A 246 -15.27 -2.52 -9.53
N HIS A 247 -14.65 -1.90 -10.55
CA HIS A 247 -13.24 -1.47 -10.50
C HIS A 247 -13.06 0.05 -10.66
N VAL A 248 -13.17 0.76 -9.54
CA VAL A 248 -12.64 2.11 -9.37
C VAL A 248 -11.36 2.06 -8.53
N LYS A 249 -10.52 3.11 -8.50
CA LYS A 249 -9.28 3.15 -7.69
C LYS A 249 -9.50 2.83 -6.19
N GLN A 250 -10.75 2.89 -5.73
CA GLN A 250 -11.17 2.62 -4.35
C GLN A 250 -11.73 1.20 -4.14
N SER A 251 -11.81 0.38 -5.18
CA SER A 251 -12.27 -1.01 -5.07
C SER A 251 -11.31 -1.84 -4.24
N ARG A 252 -11.82 -2.49 -3.21
CA ARG A 252 -11.12 -3.46 -2.36
C ARG A 252 -12.05 -4.67 -2.17
N PRO A 253 -11.50 -5.88 -1.94
CA PRO A 253 -12.32 -7.04 -1.57
C PRO A 253 -13.27 -6.66 -0.42
N SER A 254 -14.55 -7.02 -0.55
CA SER A 254 -15.64 -6.75 0.41
C SER A 254 -16.20 -5.31 0.47
N PHE A 255 -15.79 -4.39 -0.41
CA PHE A 255 -16.38 -3.04 -0.47
C PHE A 255 -17.63 -3.02 -1.34
N LYS A 256 -18.79 -2.65 -0.77
CA LYS A 256 -20.02 -2.41 -1.56
C LYS A 256 -19.76 -1.32 -2.60
N THR A 257 -20.10 -1.58 -3.85
CA THR A 257 -19.86 -0.65 -4.95
C THR A 257 -20.56 0.68 -4.68
N PRO A 258 -19.83 1.81 -4.64
CA PRO A 258 -20.43 3.09 -4.33
C PRO A 258 -21.36 3.50 -5.48
N SER A 259 -22.59 3.91 -5.14
CA SER A 259 -23.51 4.48 -6.11
C SER A 259 -23.45 6.01 -6.08
N VAL A 260 -23.67 6.64 -7.24
CA VAL A 260 -23.78 8.09 -7.36
C VAL A 260 -25.26 8.45 -7.40
N ILE A 261 -25.75 9.10 -6.34
CA ILE A 261 -27.15 9.50 -6.22
C ILE A 261 -27.26 11.01 -6.49
N LEU A 262 -28.00 11.36 -7.54
CA LEU A 262 -28.27 12.73 -7.96
C LEU A 262 -29.73 13.07 -7.63
N LYS A 263 -29.93 13.81 -6.53
CA LYS A 263 -31.27 14.18 -6.04
C LYS A 263 -31.80 15.45 -6.70
N ALA A 264 -33.11 15.55 -6.80
CA ALA A 264 -33.81 16.75 -7.20
C ALA A 264 -33.56 17.87 -6.19
N TYR A 265 -33.45 19.10 -6.69
CA TYR A 265 -33.27 20.30 -5.89
C TYR A 265 -34.37 21.30 -6.25
N PRO A 266 -35.55 21.19 -5.60
CA PRO A 266 -36.74 21.97 -5.98
C PRO A 266 -36.61 23.47 -5.66
N ILE A 267 -35.73 23.83 -4.71
CA ILE A 267 -35.53 25.22 -4.24
C ILE A 267 -35.07 26.13 -5.37
N ASN A 268 -34.15 25.66 -6.23
CA ASN A 268 -33.68 26.43 -7.38
C ASN A 268 -33.56 25.52 -8.61
N LYS A 269 -34.57 25.62 -9.49
CA LYS A 269 -34.61 24.87 -10.75
C LYS A 269 -33.40 25.14 -11.66
N ALA A 270 -32.82 26.34 -11.61
CA ALA A 270 -31.64 26.69 -12.43
C ALA A 270 -30.38 25.91 -12.02
N LEU A 271 -30.35 25.34 -10.81
CA LEU A 271 -29.25 24.51 -10.29
C LEU A 271 -29.66 23.04 -10.06
N CYS A 272 -30.87 22.67 -10.44
CA CYS A 272 -31.39 21.33 -10.17
C CYS A 272 -30.75 20.29 -11.10
N VAL A 273 -29.82 19.49 -10.57
CA VAL A 273 -29.13 18.43 -11.33
C VAL A 273 -30.11 17.42 -11.94
N TYR A 274 -31.19 17.08 -11.24
CA TYR A 274 -32.23 16.17 -11.72
C TYR A 274 -32.91 16.71 -12.97
N SER A 275 -33.37 17.98 -12.95
CA SER A 275 -34.03 18.61 -14.10
C SER A 275 -33.11 18.70 -15.32
N HIS A 276 -31.84 19.06 -15.10
CA HIS A 276 -30.85 19.13 -16.17
C HIS A 276 -30.52 17.74 -16.75
N LEU A 277 -30.41 16.72 -15.90
CA LEU A 277 -30.17 15.35 -16.32
C LEU A 277 -31.35 14.79 -17.13
N THR A 278 -32.58 15.01 -16.66
CA THR A 278 -33.80 14.60 -17.37
C THR A 278 -33.86 15.24 -18.76
N GLU A 279 -33.63 16.55 -18.86
CA GLU A 279 -33.67 17.25 -20.15
C GLU A 279 -32.54 16.80 -21.09
N TYR A 280 -31.34 16.57 -20.55
CA TYR A 280 -30.21 16.06 -21.32
C TYR A 280 -30.47 14.64 -21.85
N LEU A 281 -30.99 13.73 -21.03
CA LEU A 281 -31.38 12.39 -21.46
C LEU A 281 -32.46 12.43 -22.54
N ARG A 282 -33.45 13.31 -22.40
CA ARG A 282 -34.50 13.52 -23.40
C ARG A 282 -33.92 13.94 -24.75
N ARG A 283 -33.03 14.95 -24.78
CA ARG A 283 -32.42 15.45 -26.03
C ARG A 283 -31.42 14.50 -26.66
N THR A 284 -30.72 13.70 -25.85
CA THR A 284 -29.71 12.77 -26.35
C THR A 284 -30.28 11.41 -26.75
N LYS A 285 -31.54 11.10 -26.42
CA LYS A 285 -32.16 9.79 -26.68
C LYS A 285 -32.01 9.32 -28.12
N SER A 286 -32.34 10.15 -29.10
CA SER A 286 -32.24 9.81 -30.53
C SER A 286 -30.81 9.88 -31.09
N LEU A 287 -29.90 10.60 -30.40
CA LEU A 287 -28.53 10.82 -30.85
C LEU A 287 -27.56 9.69 -30.47
N ARG A 288 -27.89 8.94 -29.40
CA ARG A 288 -26.98 7.96 -28.76
C ARG A 288 -26.69 6.72 -29.60
N GLY A 289 -27.63 6.28 -30.45
CA GLY A 289 -27.54 4.97 -31.09
C GLY A 289 -27.35 3.87 -30.03
N ALA A 290 -26.22 3.18 -30.07
CA ALA A 290 -25.86 2.12 -29.11
C ALA A 290 -25.02 2.60 -27.90
N GLU A 291 -24.71 3.89 -27.78
CA GLU A 291 -23.85 4.41 -26.71
C GLU A 291 -24.61 4.47 -25.37
N THR A 292 -24.10 3.75 -24.37
CA THR A 292 -24.69 3.69 -23.02
C THR A 292 -24.05 4.66 -22.04
N LYS A 293 -22.86 5.19 -22.34
CA LYS A 293 -22.20 6.16 -21.46
C LYS A 293 -23.04 7.43 -21.31
N LEU A 294 -23.13 7.96 -20.09
CA LEU A 294 -23.98 9.10 -19.80
C LEU A 294 -23.63 10.28 -20.72
N PHE A 295 -22.34 10.63 -20.79
CA PHE A 295 -21.88 11.73 -21.64
C PHE A 295 -21.46 11.27 -23.03
N ILE A 296 -22.11 11.87 -24.03
CA ILE A 296 -21.77 11.74 -25.44
C ILE A 296 -21.29 13.09 -25.99
N SER A 297 -20.55 13.08 -27.08
CA SER A 297 -20.14 14.31 -27.76
C SER A 297 -21.37 15.11 -28.17
N PHE A 298 -21.39 16.41 -27.88
CA PHE A 298 -22.43 17.32 -28.40
C PHE A 298 -22.23 17.66 -29.89
N VAL A 299 -21.15 17.16 -30.50
CA VAL A 299 -20.88 17.23 -31.94
C VAL A 299 -21.03 15.83 -32.56
N ASN A 300 -21.56 15.75 -33.78
CA ASN A 300 -21.61 14.54 -34.60
C ASN A 300 -20.20 13.89 -34.68
N PRO A 301 -20.02 12.56 -34.52
CA PRO A 301 -21.04 11.50 -34.50
C PRO A 301 -21.59 11.09 -33.13
N HIS A 302 -21.62 12.00 -32.14
CA HIS A 302 -22.32 11.78 -30.87
C HIS A 302 -21.89 10.52 -30.11
N LYS A 303 -20.61 10.15 -30.22
CA LYS A 303 -20.02 9.00 -29.53
C LYS A 303 -19.74 9.30 -28.07
N ARG A 304 -19.53 8.26 -27.26
CA ARG A 304 -19.05 8.41 -25.87
C ARG A 304 -17.81 9.29 -25.83
N VAL A 305 -17.73 10.12 -24.79
CA VAL A 305 -16.56 10.99 -24.60
C VAL A 305 -15.49 10.33 -23.76
N SER A 306 -14.23 10.74 -23.96
CA SER A 306 -13.11 10.30 -23.15
C SER A 306 -13.10 10.95 -21.76
N ARG A 307 -12.37 10.36 -20.81
CA ARG A 307 -12.06 10.97 -19.51
C ARG A 307 -11.43 12.37 -19.65
N ASP A 308 -10.58 12.56 -20.64
CA ASP A 308 -9.90 13.84 -20.86
C ASP A 308 -10.88 14.88 -21.40
N THR A 309 -11.88 14.48 -22.18
CA THR A 309 -12.98 15.36 -22.61
C THR A 309 -13.78 15.86 -21.40
N ILE A 310 -14.13 14.98 -20.47
CA ILE A 310 -14.78 15.37 -19.20
C ILE A 310 -13.92 16.39 -18.44
N SER A 311 -12.61 16.13 -18.31
CA SER A 311 -11.68 17.06 -17.66
C SER A 311 -11.62 18.42 -18.36
N ARG A 312 -11.54 18.45 -19.70
CA ARG A 312 -11.56 19.68 -20.49
C ARG A 312 -12.86 20.45 -20.32
N TRP A 313 -14.01 19.77 -20.33
CA TRP A 313 -15.31 20.42 -20.15
C TRP A 313 -15.48 21.03 -18.77
N ILE A 314 -15.05 20.35 -17.69
CA ILE A 314 -14.99 20.95 -16.35
C ILE A 314 -14.09 22.18 -16.36
N ARG A 315 -12.91 22.09 -17.00
CA ARG A 315 -11.97 23.21 -17.12
C ARG A 315 -12.59 24.41 -17.83
N THR A 316 -13.32 24.17 -18.91
CA THR A 316 -14.03 25.22 -19.66
C THR A 316 -15.07 25.89 -18.77
N THR A 317 -15.89 25.13 -18.05
CA THR A 317 -16.88 25.71 -17.14
C THR A 317 -16.24 26.49 -15.99
N MET A 318 -15.12 26.01 -15.43
CA MET A 318 -14.33 26.75 -14.43
C MET A 318 -13.84 28.10 -15.00
N GLN A 319 -13.24 28.07 -16.19
CA GLN A 319 -12.73 29.27 -16.85
C GLN A 319 -13.85 30.28 -17.16
N SER A 320 -14.97 29.82 -17.71
CA SER A 320 -16.12 30.68 -18.02
C SER A 320 -16.77 31.28 -16.78
N ALA A 321 -16.67 30.61 -15.63
CA ALA A 321 -17.11 31.13 -14.34
C ALA A 321 -16.11 32.11 -13.70
N GLY A 322 -14.94 32.34 -14.30
CA GLY A 322 -13.91 33.23 -13.78
C GLY A 322 -12.95 32.60 -12.76
N ILE A 323 -12.90 31.26 -12.68
CA ILE A 323 -11.91 30.58 -11.83
C ILE A 323 -10.54 30.58 -12.53
N ASP A 324 -9.48 30.93 -11.81
CA ASP A 324 -8.12 30.86 -12.34
C ASP A 324 -7.68 29.42 -12.60
N ILE A 325 -7.70 29.02 -13.88
CA ILE A 325 -7.31 27.70 -14.34
C ILE A 325 -5.80 27.48 -14.42
N SER A 326 -4.99 28.53 -14.24
CA SER A 326 -3.54 28.43 -14.12
C SER A 326 -3.19 27.76 -12.78
N MET A 327 -3.84 28.22 -11.71
CA MET A 327 -3.77 27.68 -10.36
C MET A 327 -4.60 26.40 -10.21
N PHE A 328 -5.91 26.44 -10.48
CA PHE A 328 -6.83 25.34 -10.18
C PHE A 328 -7.10 24.44 -11.40
N LYS A 329 -6.88 23.14 -11.25
CA LYS A 329 -7.19 22.14 -12.31
C LYS A 329 -8.53 21.45 -12.03
N PRO A 330 -9.15 20.78 -13.02
CA PRO A 330 -10.48 20.15 -12.87
C PRO A 330 -10.66 19.24 -11.65
N HIS A 331 -9.60 18.56 -11.19
CA HIS A 331 -9.67 17.73 -9.98
C HIS A 331 -9.96 18.53 -8.70
N SER A 332 -9.61 19.83 -8.66
CA SER A 332 -9.89 20.71 -7.53
C SER A 332 -11.37 20.93 -7.26
N THR A 333 -12.26 20.64 -8.23
CA THR A 333 -13.71 20.73 -8.04
C THR A 333 -14.21 19.81 -6.92
N GLN A 334 -13.63 18.61 -6.80
CA GLN A 334 -13.95 17.70 -5.70
C GLN A 334 -13.61 18.35 -4.34
N MET A 335 -12.39 18.88 -4.22
CA MET A 335 -11.90 19.58 -3.02
C MET A 335 -12.80 20.77 -2.68
N ALA A 336 -13.04 21.68 -3.62
CA ALA A 336 -13.90 22.86 -3.41
C ALA A 336 -15.33 22.49 -2.97
N ALA A 337 -15.93 21.46 -3.58
CA ALA A 337 -17.25 20.97 -3.20
C ALA A 337 -17.29 20.45 -1.76
N THR A 338 -16.30 19.62 -1.37
CA THR A 338 -16.25 19.05 -0.03
C THR A 338 -15.90 20.06 1.05
N SER A 339 -15.02 21.03 0.78
CA SER A 339 -14.75 22.13 1.73
C SER A 339 -15.99 23.01 1.92
N LYS A 340 -16.73 23.31 0.84
CA LYS A 340 -18.01 24.04 0.93
C LYS A 340 -19.05 23.27 1.75
N ALA A 341 -19.13 21.94 1.60
CA ALA A 341 -20.05 21.12 2.38
C ALA A 341 -19.69 21.14 3.88
N LYS A 342 -18.41 21.07 4.22
CA LYS A 342 -17.93 21.25 5.61
C LYS A 342 -18.30 22.62 6.17
N GLY A 343 -18.05 23.68 5.41
CA GLY A 343 -18.43 25.05 5.80
C GLY A 343 -19.95 25.28 5.90
N ALA A 344 -20.76 24.41 5.29
CA ALA A 344 -22.21 24.38 5.44
C ALA A 344 -22.69 23.44 6.56
N SER A 345 -21.78 22.98 7.42
CA SER A 345 -22.04 22.11 8.57
C SER A 345 -22.66 20.75 8.22
N ILE A 346 -22.40 20.22 7.02
CA ILE A 346 -22.77 18.84 6.68
C ILE A 346 -21.93 17.87 7.52
N PRO A 347 -22.53 16.82 8.13
CA PRO A 347 -21.79 15.85 8.93
C PRO A 347 -20.61 15.23 8.16
N LEU A 348 -19.44 15.14 8.81
CA LEU A 348 -18.23 14.62 8.17
C LEU A 348 -18.44 13.23 7.55
N GLN A 349 -19.13 12.33 8.25
CA GLN A 349 -19.45 10.98 7.74
C GLN A 349 -20.26 11.03 6.43
N GLU A 350 -21.15 12.01 6.27
CA GLU A 350 -21.91 12.20 5.04
C GLU A 350 -21.02 12.70 3.90
N ILE A 351 -20.09 13.62 4.18
CA ILE A 351 -19.10 14.10 3.21
C ILE A 351 -18.21 12.95 2.75
N LEU A 352 -17.66 12.17 3.69
CA LEU A 352 -16.81 11.01 3.40
C LEU A 352 -17.56 9.97 2.56
N ARG A 353 -18.79 9.62 2.93
CA ARG A 353 -19.65 8.69 2.18
C ARG A 353 -19.93 9.18 0.76
N THR A 354 -20.24 10.46 0.60
CA THR A 354 -20.58 11.07 -0.71
C THR A 354 -19.37 11.11 -1.65
N ALA A 355 -18.19 11.48 -1.13
CA ALA A 355 -16.94 11.54 -1.89
C ALA A 355 -16.24 10.18 -2.05
N GLY A 356 -16.75 9.13 -1.40
CA GLY A 356 -16.20 7.77 -1.45
C GLY A 356 -14.91 7.58 -0.63
N TRP A 357 -14.72 8.32 0.47
CA TRP A 357 -13.56 8.19 1.35
C TRP A 357 -13.86 7.33 2.58
N SER A 358 -12.87 6.51 2.97
CA SER A 358 -12.95 5.65 4.17
C SER A 358 -12.26 6.26 5.39
N SER A 359 -11.54 7.37 5.23
CA SER A 359 -10.72 7.98 6.29
C SER A 359 -10.87 9.50 6.27
N SER A 360 -11.14 10.08 7.45
CA SER A 360 -11.12 11.52 7.68
C SER A 360 -9.74 12.14 7.46
N GLY A 361 -8.66 11.43 7.82
CA GLY A 361 -7.30 11.94 7.62
C GLY A 361 -6.96 12.24 6.15
N THR A 362 -7.52 11.46 5.21
CA THR A 362 -7.38 11.77 3.77
C THR A 362 -8.12 13.06 3.41
N PHE A 363 -9.30 13.27 3.97
CA PHE A 363 -10.07 14.49 3.77
C PHE A 363 -9.33 15.71 4.34
N ASP A 364 -8.92 15.65 5.60
CA ASP A 364 -8.24 16.76 6.29
C ASP A 364 -6.92 17.15 5.59
N GLN A 365 -6.12 16.15 5.20
CA GLN A 365 -4.82 16.41 4.60
C GLN A 365 -4.90 16.96 3.17
N PHE A 366 -5.83 16.46 2.34
CA PHE A 366 -5.80 16.69 0.89
C PHE A 366 -6.98 17.48 0.33
N TYR A 367 -8.13 17.51 1.02
CA TYR A 367 -9.39 18.02 0.47
C TYR A 367 -10.05 19.11 1.33
N ASP A 368 -9.71 19.19 2.61
CA ASP A 368 -10.09 20.32 3.45
C ASP A 368 -9.05 21.43 3.29
N LYS A 369 -9.42 22.50 2.58
CA LYS A 369 -8.55 23.65 2.32
C LYS A 369 -9.31 24.95 2.54
N PRO A 370 -8.66 25.98 3.14
CA PRO A 370 -9.26 27.30 3.28
C PRO A 370 -9.53 27.94 1.92
N LEU A 371 -10.50 28.86 1.89
CA LEU A 371 -10.77 29.66 0.70
C LEU A 371 -9.62 30.65 0.45
N ILE A 372 -9.32 30.90 -0.83
CA ILE A 372 -8.25 31.83 -1.23
C ILE A 372 -8.47 33.29 -0.78
N GLU A 373 -9.70 33.66 -0.40
CA GLU A 373 -10.12 35.02 -0.04
C GLU A 373 -10.67 35.15 1.38
N GLU A 374 -10.43 34.19 2.28
CA GLU A 374 -10.74 34.43 3.70
C GLU A 374 -9.76 35.45 4.27
N SER A 375 -10.29 36.38 5.08
CA SER A 375 -9.57 37.44 5.76
C SER A 375 -8.19 36.96 6.18
N THR A 376 -7.14 37.65 5.72
CA THR A 376 -5.80 37.29 6.17
C THR A 376 -5.78 37.37 7.69
N PHE A 377 -5.03 36.48 8.34
CA PHE A 377 -4.78 36.58 9.78
C PHE A 377 -4.38 38.01 10.17
N ALA A 378 -3.60 38.66 9.31
CA ALA A 378 -3.27 40.08 9.43
C ALA A 378 -4.51 40.98 9.43
N SER A 379 -5.43 40.86 8.48
CA SER A 379 -6.69 41.62 8.46
C SER A 379 -7.58 41.35 9.68
N ALA A 380 -7.64 40.12 10.19
CA ALA A 380 -8.45 39.77 11.36
C ALA A 380 -7.82 40.27 12.68
N VAL A 381 -6.49 40.32 12.76
CA VAL A 381 -5.74 40.78 13.94
C VAL A 381 -5.56 42.31 13.95
N LEU A 382 -5.47 42.93 12.78
CA LEU A 382 -5.25 44.37 12.63
C LEU A 382 -6.54 45.16 12.41
N ASN A 383 -7.69 44.50 12.29
CA ASN A 383 -8.96 45.21 12.27
C ASN A 383 -9.22 45.81 13.65
N ASN A 384 -9.28 47.14 13.71
CA ASN A 384 -9.59 47.92 14.91
C ASN A 384 -11.11 48.19 15.06
N ASP A 385 -11.95 47.35 14.44
CA ASP A 385 -13.42 47.48 14.54
C ASP A 385 -13.96 47.00 15.89
#